data_AF-A0A4V3JVG8-F1
#
_entry.id   AF-A0A4V3JVG8-F1
#
_cell.length_a   1.000
_cell.length_b   1.000
_cell.length_c   1.000
_cell.angle_alpha   90.00
_cell.angle_beta   90.00
_cell.angle_gamma   90.00
#
_symmetry.space_group_name_H-M   'P 1'
#
loop_
_entity.id
_entity.type
_entity.pdbx_description
1 polymer ?
#
loop_
_entity_poly.entity_id
_entity_poly.type
_entity_poly.pdbx_seq_one_letter_code
_entity_poly.pdbx_strand_id
1 'polypeptide(L)' 'MAYKLDGAKFPTLEELIAALYPLYADKMSEADFRKYVQENAKQE' A
#
# COMPACT_ATOMS: atom_id res chain seq x y z
N MET A 1 15.14 -0.25 -3.97
CA MET A 1 13.89 -1.04 -3.98
C MET A 1 12.87 -0.22 -3.21
N ALA A 2 11.95 0.40 -3.93
CA ALA A 2 10.81 1.11 -3.40
C ALA A 2 9.54 0.37 -3.84
N TYR A 3 8.52 0.43 -3.00
CA TYR A 3 7.20 -0.11 -3.32
C TYR A 3 6.38 0.96 -4.02
N LYS A 4 5.86 0.62 -5.20
CA LYS A 4 4.98 1.51 -5.96
C LYS A 4 3.55 0.96 -6.01
N LEU A 5 2.59 1.78 -5.61
CA LEU A 5 1.16 1.49 -5.72
C LEU A 5 0.41 2.78 -6.09
N ASP A 6 -0.53 2.70 -7.04
CA ASP A 6 -1.35 3.84 -7.49
C ASP A 6 -0.55 5.12 -7.85
N GLY A 7 0.65 4.92 -8.42
CA GLY A 7 1.53 6.02 -8.83
C GLY A 7 2.38 6.62 -7.69
N ALA A 8 2.06 6.31 -6.43
CA ALA A 8 2.87 6.68 -5.27
C ALA A 8 4.02 5.69 -5.07
N LYS A 9 5.18 6.18 -4.66
CA LYS A 9 6.39 5.39 -4.38
C LYS A 9 6.81 5.59 -2.94
N PHE A 10 7.00 4.49 -2.22
CA PHE A 10 7.41 4.48 -0.84
C PHE A 10 8.63 3.60 -0.61
N PRO A 11 9.52 3.97 0.31
CA PRO A 11 10.68 3.15 0.66
C PRO A 11 10.28 1.77 1.19
N THR A 12 9.18 1.69 1.93
CA THR A 12 8.71 0.44 2.57
C THR A 12 7.21 0.21 2.37
N LEU A 13 6.78 -1.05 2.48
CA LEU A 13 5.36 -1.41 2.50
C LEU A 13 4.63 -0.72 3.66
N GLU A 14 5.24 -0.64 4.84
CA GLU A 14 4.60 -0.03 6.02
C GLU A 14 4.32 1.46 5.83
N GLU A 15 5.25 2.22 5.25
CA GLU A 15 5.01 3.63 4.93
C GLU A 15 3.92 3.79 3.85
N LEU A 16 3.93 2.93 2.84
CA LEU A 16 2.88 2.89 1.83
C LEU A 16 1.52 2.63 2.47
N ILE A 17 1.44 1.62 3.34
CA ILE A 17 0.22 1.26 4.05
C ILE A 17 -0.23 2.41 4.94
N ALA A 18 0.65 2.99 5.76
CA ALA A 18 0.29 4.11 6.64
C ALA A 18 -0.19 5.34 5.87
N ALA A 19 0.39 5.63 4.70
CA ALA A 19 0.03 6.78 3.88
C ALA A 19 -1.23 6.55 3.03
N LEU A 20 -1.40 5.35 2.46
CA LEU A 20 -2.52 5.05 1.56
C LEU A 20 -3.73 4.45 2.28
N TYR A 21 -3.56 3.72 3.39
CA TYR A 21 -4.68 3.07 4.10
C TYR A 21 -5.81 4.05 4.46
N PRO A 22 -5.58 5.30 4.91
CA PRO A 22 -6.66 6.24 5.14
C PRO A 22 -7.58 6.47 3.92
N LEU A 23 -7.08 6.32 2.70
CA LEU A 23 -7.86 6.44 1.46
C LEU A 23 -8.64 5.17 1.10
N TYR A 24 -8.26 4.03 1.68
CA TYR A 24 -8.85 2.71 1.44
C TYR A 24 -9.62 2.17 2.66
N ALA A 25 -9.56 2.85 3.81
CA ALA A 25 -10.20 2.45 5.06
C ALA A 25 -11.73 2.36 4.92
N ASP A 26 -12.34 3.18 4.07
CA ASP A 26 -13.77 3.09 3.73
C ASP A 26 -14.11 1.90 2.83
N LYS A 27 -13.13 1.33 2.12
CA LYS A 27 -13.32 0.25 1.15
C LYS A 27 -13.00 -1.13 1.73
N MET A 28 -12.01 -1.22 2.61
CA MET A 28 -11.53 -2.48 3.16
C MET A 28 -10.78 -2.27 4.48
N SER A 29 -10.66 -3.36 5.25
CA SER A 29 -9.90 -3.37 6.51
C SER A 29 -8.40 -3.23 6.27
N GLU A 30 -7.64 -2.79 7.27
CA GLU A 30 -6.16 -2.68 7.15
C GLU A 30 -5.54 -4.01 6.75
N ALA A 31 -6.03 -5.13 7.31
CA ALA A 31 -5.53 -6.47 6.98
C ALA A 31 -5.74 -6.82 5.50
N ASP A 32 -6.88 -6.43 4.93
CA ASP A 32 -7.18 -6.65 3.51
C ASP A 32 -6.35 -5.71 2.64
N PHE A 33 -6.16 -4.47 3.08
CA PHE A 33 -5.31 -3.51 2.38
C PHE A 33 -3.85 -3.95 2.39
N ARG A 34 -3.33 -4.51 3.49
CA ARG A 34 -1.97 -5.07 3.55
C ARG A 34 -1.75 -6.15 2.50
N LYS A 35 -2.71 -7.07 2.35
CA LYS A 35 -2.66 -8.11 1.30
C LYS A 35 -2.73 -7.49 -0.09
N TYR A 36 -3.66 -6.55 -0.30
CA TYR A 36 -3.78 -5.83 -1.56
C TYR A 36 -2.47 -5.16 -1.97
N VAL A 37 -1.83 -4.44 -1.05
CA VAL A 37 -0.52 -3.82 -1.29
C VAL A 37 0.54 -4.89 -1.58
N GLN A 38 0.61 -5.99 -0.83
CA GLN A 38 1.59 -7.05 -1.11
C GLN A 38 1.43 -7.70 -2.49
N GLU A 39 0.19 -7.84 -2.97
CA GLU A 39 -0.10 -8.44 -4.27
C GLU A 39 0.04 -7.45 -5.44
N ASN A 40 -0.23 -6.16 -5.21
CA ASN A 40 -0.31 -5.15 -6.28
C ASN A 40 0.89 -4.20 -6.31
N ALA A 41 1.59 -4.01 -5.18
CA ALA A 41 2.75 -3.12 -5.14
C ALA A 41 3.92 -3.75 -5.88
N LYS A 42 4.40 -3.04 -6.90
CA LYS A 42 5.59 -3.46 -7.65
C LYS A 42 6.84 -2.95 -6.94
N GLN A 43 7.82 -3.82 -6.75
CA GLN A 43 9.16 -3.43 -6.31
C GLN A 43 9.93 -2.87 -7.51
N GLU A 44 10.24 -1.57 -7.47
CA GLU A 44 11.08 -0.88 -8.47
C GLU A 44 12.33 -0.23 -7.83
#